data_AF-A0A7J9HN51-F1
#
_entry.id   AF-A0A7J9HN51-F1
#
_cell.length_a   1.000
_cell.length_b   1.000
_cell.length_c   1.000
_cell.angle_alpha   90.00
_cell.angle_beta   90.00
_cell.angle_gamma   90.00
#
_symmetry.space_group_name_H-M   'P 1'
#
loop_
_entity.id
_entity.type
_entity.pdbx_description
1 polymer ?
#
loop_
_entity_poly.entity_id
_entity_poly.type
_entity_poly.pdbx_seq_one_letter_code
_entity_poly.pdbx_strand_id
1 'polypeptide(L)'
;STTNVGIVSLVPPLNLEALNGKAPLHEIVEIIDSRISNTLQCKALDHAYSLGPVLISSRAKSLINWLVNALMSLQHPHSKIRIPIVKIYGPKVMFDQGPAVALNVFDWKGERIDPVLVQKLTNKKNISLCIGCL
;
A
#
# COMPACT_ATOMS: atom_id res chain seq x y z
N SER A 1 35.93 10.66 -6.36
CA SER A 1 35.27 9.57 -5.62
C SER A 1 34.11 9.11 -6.47
N THR A 2 34.22 7.95 -7.11
CA THR A 2 33.27 7.44 -8.11
C THR A 2 32.47 6.29 -7.49
N THR A 3 31.16 6.49 -7.33
CA THR A 3 30.26 5.47 -6.78
C THR A 3 29.83 4.53 -7.89
N ASN A 4 30.34 3.29 -7.89
CA ASN A 4 29.87 2.25 -8.80
C ASN A 4 28.50 1.75 -8.32
N VAL A 5 27.46 1.92 -9.14
CA VAL A 5 26.16 1.31 -8.93
C VAL A 5 26.14 -0.01 -9.70
N GLY A 6 26.15 -1.13 -8.98
CA GLY A 6 25.96 -2.46 -9.58
C GLY A 6 24.48 -2.74 -9.79
N ILE A 7 24.05 -2.95 -11.02
CA ILE A 7 22.73 -3.51 -11.32
C ILE A 7 22.84 -5.03 -11.17
N VAL A 8 22.15 -5.59 -10.16
CA VAL A 8 21.99 -7.04 -10.03
C VAL A 8 20.76 -7.45 -10.84
N SER A 9 21.00 -8.15 -11.96
CA SER A 9 19.93 -8.85 -12.67
C SER A 9 19.63 -10.14 -11.91
N LEU A 10 18.42 -10.26 -11.37
CA LEU A 10 17.93 -11.48 -10.71
C LEU A 10 17.33 -12.48 -11.71
N VAL A 11 17.43 -12.21 -13.01
CA VAL A 11 17.02 -13.16 -14.03
C VAL A 11 18.14 -14.19 -14.19
N PRO A 12 17.91 -15.47 -13.83
CA PRO A 12 18.90 -16.51 -14.09
C PRO A 12 19.17 -16.54 -15.61
N PRO A 13 20.44 -16.60 -16.05
CA PRO A 13 20.75 -16.69 -17.46
C PRO A 13 20.07 -17.93 -18.02
N LEU A 14 19.14 -17.74 -18.95
CA LEU A 14 18.60 -18.84 -19.74
C LEU A 14 19.78 -19.40 -20.52
N ASN A 15 20.33 -20.55 -20.09
CA ASN A 15 21.31 -21.27 -20.88
C ASN A 15 20.59 -21.83 -22.11
N LEU A 16 20.56 -21.01 -23.16
CA LEU A 16 20.09 -21.39 -24.47
C LEU A 16 21.24 -22.17 -25.11
N GLU A 17 21.45 -23.41 -24.65
CA GLU A 17 22.13 -24.44 -25.46
C GLU A 17 21.48 -24.36 -26.84
N ALA A 18 22.28 -23.95 -27.82
CA ALA A 18 21.83 -23.46 -29.11
C ALA A 18 20.80 -24.42 -29.70
N LEU A 19 19.55 -23.98 -29.77
CA LEU A 19 18.48 -24.68 -30.45
C LEU A 19 18.83 -24.58 -31.93
N ASN A 20 19.60 -25.56 -32.40
CA ASN A 20 20.07 -25.65 -33.77
C ASN A 20 18.88 -26.10 -34.64
N GLY A 21 17.99 -25.15 -34.90
CA GLY A 21 16.76 -25.33 -35.66
C GLY A 21 15.97 -24.03 -35.61
N LYS A 22 15.58 -23.51 -36.77
CA LYS A 22 14.65 -22.37 -36.89
C LYS A 22 13.27 -22.79 -36.37
N ALA A 23 13.10 -22.81 -35.05
CA ALA A 23 11.78 -22.89 -34.45
C ALA A 23 11.06 -21.55 -34.72
N PRO A 24 9.80 -21.57 -35.18
CA PRO A 24 9.04 -20.35 -35.40
C PRO A 24 8.88 -19.57 -34.09
N LEU A 25 8.89 -18.23 -34.19
CA LEU A 25 8.91 -17.33 -33.02
C LEU A 25 7.77 -17.60 -32.01
N HIS A 26 6.62 -18.11 -32.46
CA HIS A 26 5.50 -18.46 -31.57
C HIS A 26 5.85 -19.60 -30.60
N GLU A 27 6.63 -20.57 -31.06
CA GLU A 27 7.05 -21.74 -30.27
C GLU A 27 8.11 -21.34 -29.24
N ILE A 28 8.98 -20.39 -29.59
CA ILE A 28 9.97 -19.81 -28.66
C ILE A 28 9.25 -19.02 -27.54
N VAL A 29 8.20 -18.26 -27.86
CA VAL A 29 7.42 -17.50 -26.87
C VAL A 29 6.69 -18.45 -25.91
N GLU A 30 6.05 -19.51 -26.39
CA GLU A 30 5.43 -20.53 -25.53
C GLU A 30 6.44 -21.27 -24.63
N ILE A 31 7.64 -21.57 -25.14
CA ILE A 31 8.71 -22.19 -24.35
C ILE A 31 9.19 -21.23 -23.25
N ILE A 32 9.30 -19.94 -23.54
CA ILE A 32 9.71 -18.93 -22.55
C ILE A 32 8.60 -18.74 -21.51
N ASP A 33 7.33 -18.61 -21.92
CA ASP A 33 6.19 -18.48 -21.01
C ASP A 33 6.03 -19.70 -20.11
N SER A 34 6.19 -20.92 -20.65
CA SER A 34 6.14 -22.14 -19.84
C SER A 34 7.33 -22.25 -18.87
N ARG A 35 8.54 -21.85 -19.27
CA ARG A 35 9.70 -21.85 -18.35
C ARG A 35 9.59 -20.77 -17.28
N ILE A 36 9.04 -19.60 -17.60
CA ILE A 36 8.80 -18.52 -16.63
C ILE A 36 7.67 -18.93 -15.66
N SER A 37 6.57 -19.53 -16.15
CA SER A 37 5.50 -20.00 -15.27
C SER A 37 5.96 -21.10 -14.30
N ASN A 38 6.90 -21.94 -14.73
CA ASN A 38 7.45 -23.03 -13.91
C ASN A 38 8.46 -22.55 -12.85
N THR A 39 9.02 -21.34 -13.00
CA THR A 39 10.07 -20.81 -12.11
C THR A 39 9.62 -19.66 -11.22
N LEU A 40 8.59 -18.92 -11.62
CA LEU A 40 8.10 -17.73 -10.93
C LEU A 40 6.75 -18.01 -10.25
N GLN A 41 6.72 -18.97 -9.32
CA GLN A 41 5.55 -19.21 -8.48
C GLN A 41 5.45 -18.15 -7.38
N CYS A 42 4.70 -17.08 -7.63
CA CYS A 42 4.37 -16.08 -6.63
C CYS A 42 2.97 -16.36 -6.06
N LYS A 43 2.88 -17.30 -5.12
CA LYS A 43 1.60 -17.73 -4.51
C LYS A 43 0.73 -16.58 -4.01
N ALA A 44 1.35 -15.50 -3.52
CA ALA A 44 0.64 -14.30 -3.06
C ALA A 44 -0.02 -13.53 -4.21
N LEU A 45 0.67 -13.38 -5.35
CA LEU A 45 0.13 -12.77 -6.56
C LEU A 45 -0.95 -13.64 -7.18
N ASP A 46 -0.73 -14.96 -7.25
CA ASP A 46 -1.70 -15.91 -7.80
C ASP A 46 -3.02 -15.88 -7.00
N HIS A 47 -2.93 -15.80 -5.67
CA HIS A 47 -4.09 -15.66 -4.81
C HIS A 47 -4.81 -14.30 -5.00
N ALA A 48 -4.06 -13.20 -5.10
CA ALA A 48 -4.62 -11.89 -5.38
C ALA A 48 -5.31 -11.83 -6.76
N TYR A 49 -4.72 -12.50 -7.76
CA TYR A 49 -5.28 -12.61 -9.11
C TYR A 49 -6.55 -13.46 -9.12
N SER A 50 -6.55 -14.59 -8.41
CA SER A 50 -7.73 -15.47 -8.24
C SER A 50 -8.91 -14.76 -7.56
N LEU A 51 -8.65 -13.95 -6.52
CA LEU A 51 -9.67 -13.10 -5.90
C LEU A 51 -10.16 -11.96 -6.80
N GLY A 52 -9.34 -11.52 -7.74
CA GLY A 52 -9.61 -10.39 -8.62
C GLY A 52 -9.26 -9.03 -7.98
N PRO A 53 -8.48 -8.19 -8.68
CA PRO A 53 -8.06 -6.88 -8.17
C PRO A 53 -9.24 -5.93 -7.90
N VAL A 54 -10.35 -6.08 -8.63
CA VAL A 54 -11.58 -5.28 -8.44
C VAL A 54 -12.19 -5.52 -7.06
N LEU A 55 -12.31 -6.78 -6.63
CA LEU A 55 -12.90 -7.12 -5.32
C LEU A 55 -12.01 -6.64 -4.17
N ILE A 56 -10.68 -6.81 -4.29
CA ILE A 56 -9.73 -6.33 -3.29
C ILE A 56 -9.82 -4.80 -3.17
N SER A 57 -9.81 -4.09 -4.30
CA SER A 57 -9.95 -2.62 -4.33
C SER A 57 -11.28 -2.17 -3.71
N SER A 58 -12.38 -2.82 -4.05
CA SER A 58 -13.70 -2.49 -3.49
C SER A 58 -13.74 -2.66 -1.97
N ARG A 59 -13.15 -3.74 -1.43
CA ARG A 59 -13.08 -3.96 0.02
C ARG A 59 -12.23 -2.90 0.71
N ALA A 60 -11.08 -2.57 0.15
CA ALA A 60 -10.19 -1.54 0.68
C ALA A 60 -10.88 -0.17 0.71
N LYS A 61 -11.59 0.20 -0.36
CA LYS A 61 -12.38 1.44 -0.44
C LYS A 61 -13.46 1.50 0.64
N SER A 62 -14.25 0.43 0.81
CA SER A 62 -15.28 0.36 1.86
C SER A 62 -14.68 0.51 3.26
N LEU A 63 -13.54 -0.13 3.52
CA LEU A 63 -12.87 -0.06 4.81
C LEU A 63 -12.33 1.35 5.11
N ILE A 64 -11.69 2.00 4.13
CA ILE A 64 -11.19 3.37 4.28
C ILE A 64 -12.34 4.35 4.48
N ASN A 65 -13.42 4.21 3.71
CA ASN A 65 -14.61 5.05 3.87
C ASN A 65 -15.21 4.87 5.27
N TRP A 66 -15.33 3.64 5.76
CA TRP A 66 -15.78 3.37 7.13
C TRP A 66 -14.85 4.02 8.17
N LEU A 67 -13.54 3.84 8.02
CA LEU A 67 -12.54 4.38 8.93
C LEU A 67 -12.58 5.91 8.98
N VAL A 68 -12.64 6.56 7.83
CA VAL A 68 -12.72 8.02 7.71
C VAL A 68 -13.98 8.54 8.41
N ASN A 69 -15.13 7.92 8.17
CA ASN A 69 -16.39 8.30 8.83
C ASN A 69 -16.31 8.11 10.36
N ALA A 70 -15.75 6.99 10.82
CA ALA A 70 -15.55 6.73 12.25
C ALA A 70 -14.64 7.79 12.88
N LEU A 71 -13.54 8.13 12.23
CA LEU A 71 -12.59 9.16 12.68
C LEU A 71 -13.23 10.55 12.74
N MET A 72 -14.00 10.94 11.72
CA MET A 72 -14.70 12.24 11.71
C MET A 72 -15.82 12.33 12.76
N SER A 73 -16.33 11.21 13.26
CA SER A 73 -17.37 11.20 14.30
C SER A 73 -16.85 11.48 15.72
N LEU A 74 -15.52 11.38 15.93
CA LEU A 74 -14.85 11.59 17.21
C LEU A 74 -14.93 13.05 17.67
N GLN A 75 -15.39 13.26 18.90
CA GLN A 75 -15.56 14.59 19.51
C GLN A 75 -15.01 14.61 20.94
N HIS A 76 -14.44 15.75 21.35
CA HIS A 76 -13.94 15.90 22.72
C HIS A 76 -15.10 15.94 23.72
N PRO A 77 -15.00 15.21 24.85
CA PRO A 77 -15.97 15.35 25.94
C PRO A 77 -15.91 16.79 26.49
N HIS A 78 -17.08 17.36 26.78
CA HIS A 78 -17.24 18.68 27.40
C HIS A 78 -16.80 19.92 26.60
N SER A 79 -16.51 19.80 25.31
CA SER A 79 -16.29 20.99 24.50
C SER A 79 -17.61 21.69 24.16
N LYS A 80 -17.81 22.93 24.63
CA LYS A 80 -18.96 23.78 24.24
C LYS A 80 -18.94 24.12 22.73
N ILE A 81 -17.77 24.01 22.12
CA ILE A 81 -17.51 24.25 20.70
C ILE A 81 -17.18 22.90 20.07
N ARG A 82 -17.76 22.60 18.91
CA ARG A 82 -17.55 21.32 18.22
C ARG A 82 -16.17 21.27 17.55
N ILE A 83 -15.11 21.15 18.36
CA ILE A 83 -13.73 21.05 17.92
C ILE A 83 -13.46 19.60 17.48
N PRO A 84 -13.09 19.37 16.21
CA PRO A 84 -12.81 18.03 15.71
C PRO A 84 -11.53 17.46 16.32
N ILE A 85 -11.57 16.21 16.79
CA ILE A 85 -10.39 15.52 17.35
C ILE A 85 -9.33 15.29 16.27
N VAL A 86 -9.75 15.06 15.03
CA VAL A 86 -8.86 14.71 13.93
C VAL A 86 -9.10 15.61 12.72
N LYS A 87 -8.01 15.99 12.05
CA LYS A 87 -8.04 16.62 10.73
C LYS A 87 -7.41 15.67 9.73
N ILE A 88 -8.23 15.17 8.81
CA ILE A 88 -7.80 14.28 7.72
C ILE A 88 -7.34 15.14 6.53
N TYR A 89 -6.23 14.75 5.92
CA TYR A 89 -5.64 15.38 4.74
C TYR A 89 -5.94 14.58 3.47
N GLY A 90 -6.08 15.29 2.36
CA GLY A 90 -6.30 14.71 1.03
C GLY A 90 -7.62 15.12 0.37
N PRO A 91 -7.86 14.66 -0.87
CA PRO A 91 -9.09 14.91 -1.60
C PRO A 91 -10.30 14.35 -0.85
N LYS A 92 -11.36 15.16 -0.69
CA LYS A 92 -12.61 14.71 -0.07
C LYS A 92 -13.33 13.62 -0.90
N VAL A 93 -13.00 13.53 -2.19
CA VAL A 93 -13.60 12.59 -3.13
C VAL A 93 -12.72 11.33 -3.17
N MET A 94 -13.18 10.28 -2.48
CA MET A 94 -12.40 9.09 -2.10
C MET A 94 -12.13 8.08 -3.24
N PHE A 95 -12.40 8.41 -4.51
CA PHE A 95 -12.31 7.43 -5.59
C PHE A 95 -10.87 7.12 -6.03
N ASP A 96 -9.96 8.08 -5.89
CA ASP A 96 -8.58 7.99 -6.39
C ASP A 96 -7.53 7.91 -5.27
N GLN A 97 -7.93 8.01 -4.00
CA GLN A 97 -7.00 7.87 -2.89
C GLN A 97 -6.73 6.38 -2.64
N GLY A 98 -5.45 6.01 -2.53
CA GLY A 98 -5.05 4.67 -2.12
C GLY A 98 -5.56 4.32 -0.71
N PRO A 99 -5.31 3.08 -0.25
CA PRO A 99 -5.80 2.59 1.03
C PRO A 99 -5.01 3.14 2.24
N ALA A 100 -4.83 4.46 2.30
CA ALA A 100 -4.06 5.16 3.33
C ALA A 100 -4.70 6.52 3.64
N VAL A 101 -4.66 6.90 4.92
CA VAL A 101 -5.22 8.16 5.42
C VAL A 101 -4.14 8.88 6.21
N ALA A 102 -3.87 10.14 5.87
CA ALA A 102 -3.02 11.02 6.65
C ALA A 102 -3.87 11.94 7.52
N LEU A 103 -3.50 12.10 8.79
CA LEU A 103 -4.27 12.89 9.74
C LEU A 103 -3.37 13.58 10.77
N ASN A 104 -3.89 14.65 11.36
CA ASN A 104 -3.38 15.23 12.60
C ASN A 104 -4.43 15.12 13.71
N VAL A 105 -3.97 15.00 14.95
CA VAL A 105 -4.81 14.92 16.16
C VAL A 105 -4.71 16.24 16.93
N PHE A 106 -5.84 16.68 17.48
CA PHE A 106 -5.97 17.93 18.22
C PHE A 106 -6.44 17.67 19.65
N ASP A 107 -6.06 18.56 20.56
CA ASP A 107 -6.54 18.59 21.93
C ASP A 107 -7.87 19.35 22.04
N TRP A 108 -8.53 19.28 23.21
CA TRP A 108 -9.79 19.99 23.49
C TRP A 108 -9.66 21.53 23.38
N LYS A 109 -8.44 22.06 23.39
CA LYS A 109 -8.14 23.48 23.13
C LYS A 109 -8.03 23.83 21.64
N GLY A 110 -8.07 22.84 20.74
CA GLY A 110 -7.82 23.01 19.31
C GLY A 110 -6.34 23.02 18.92
N GLU A 111 -5.44 22.75 19.88
CA GLU A 111 -4.00 22.70 19.63
C GLU A 111 -3.58 21.35 19.05
N ARG A 112 -2.66 21.37 18.07
CA ARG A 112 -2.16 20.13 17.46
C ARG A 112 -1.30 19.36 18.46
N ILE A 113 -1.62 18.08 18.66
CA ILE A 113 -0.80 17.17 19.46
C ILE A 113 0.42 16.74 18.64
N ASP A 114 1.58 16.68 19.30
CA ASP A 114 2.82 16.19 18.70
C ASP A 114 2.63 14.76 18.13
N PRO A 115 2.89 14.52 16.82
CA PRO A 115 2.74 13.21 16.21
C PRO A 115 3.61 12.13 16.87
N VAL A 116 4.77 12.48 17.45
CA VAL A 116 5.62 11.53 18.18
C VAL A 116 4.92 11.04 19.45
N LEU A 117 4.23 11.93 20.15
CA LEU A 117 3.43 11.57 21.31
C LEU A 117 2.24 10.69 20.91
N VAL A 118 1.53 11.04 19.83
CA VAL A 118 0.41 10.24 19.32
C VAL A 118 0.87 8.82 19.00
N GLN A 119 1.95 8.65 18.25
CA GLN A 119 2.51 7.35 17.90
C GLN A 119 2.91 6.53 19.15
N LYS A 120 3.54 7.16 20.15
CA LYS A 120 3.88 6.48 21.41
C LYS A 120 2.63 6.00 22.15
N LEU A 121 1.57 6.81 22.18
CA LEU A 121 0.30 6.44 22.84
C LEU A 121 -0.43 5.33 22.09
N THR A 122 -0.42 5.35 20.75
CA THR A 122 -1.06 4.30 19.94
C THR A 122 -0.31 2.98 20.03
N ASN A 123 1.03 3.01 20.05
CA ASN A 123 1.84 1.80 20.22
C ASN A 123 1.55 1.10 21.56
N LYS A 124 1.31 1.86 22.64
CA LYS A 124 0.85 1.30 23.93
C LYS A 124 -0.51 0.60 23.84
N LYS A 125 -1.29 0.88 22.79
CA LYS A 125 -2.59 0.28 22.49
C LYS A 125 -2.51 -0.72 21.33
N ASN A 126 -1.32 -1.16 20.94
CA ASN A 126 -1.07 -2.07 19.81
C ASN A 126 -1.59 -1.52 18.46
N ILE A 127 -1.59 -0.19 18.30
CA ILE A 127 -1.93 0.49 17.06
C ILE A 127 -0.65 1.13 16.52
N SER A 128 -0.14 0.59 15.41
CA SER A 128 1.04 1.11 14.73
C SER A 128 0.65 2.22 13.76
N LEU A 129 1.16 3.43 14.01
CA LEU A 129 1.02 4.58 13.11
C LEU A 129 2.40 4.99 12.59
N CYS A 130 2.46 5.50 11.36
CA CYS A 130 3.68 6.09 10.80
C CYS A 130 3.60 7.61 10.87
N ILE A 131 4.74 8.25 11.15
CA ILE A 131 4.88 9.70 11.08
C ILE A 131 5.49 10.01 9.72
N GLY A 132 4.87 10.92 8.97
CA GLY A 132 5.32 11.34 7.66
C GLY A 132 5.05 12.83 7.43
N CYS A 133 5.68 13.36 6.39
CA CYS A 133 5.39 14.69 5.86
C CYS A 133 4.64 14.54 4.53
N LEU A 134 3.72 15.45 4.24
CA LEU A 134 2.95 15.52 3.00
C LEU A 134 3.43 16.69 2.14
#